data_AF-A0A7S4L8W7-F1
#
_entry.id   AF-A0A7S4L8W7-F1
#
_cell.length_a   1.000
_cell.length_b   1.000
_cell.length_c   1.000
_cell.angle_alpha   90.00
_cell.angle_beta   90.00
_cell.angle_gamma   90.00
#
_symmetry.space_group_name_H-M   'P 1'
#
loop_
_entity.id
_entity.type
_entity.pdbx_description
1 polymer ?
#
loop_
_entity_poly.entity_id
_entity_poly.type
_entity_poly.pdbx_seq_one_letter_code
_entity_poly.pdbx_strand_id
1 'polypeptide(L)'
;MPDENHCSLRLKQCIDKFLLSRDEPYENVNDPTMKISKQKERQLAAKEAQNSRGIECRRSDLANAVYDALSYKMKSEEEGNDMQDGSAIMVELHPDGEPVDSFLQRLRKEWSGGDGEGDTTSSRKEFLVFLGDDKGLENEDSSLIQEMASKVRGRYHKVALGSSMLLASHCIVVMNFLLDSMLHACPQRLWDGPGKLVEKRRKQTQARRKKHQKTGTASERCTDPNMLKDP
;
A
#
# COMPACT_ATOMS: atom_id res chain seq x y z
N MET A 1 -0.79 17.08 -30.75
CA MET A 1 -0.77 15.61 -30.92
C MET A 1 0.60 15.13 -30.46
N PRO A 2 0.75 14.60 -29.24
CA PRO A 2 2.02 14.03 -28.80
C PRO A 2 2.31 12.75 -29.59
N ASP A 3 3.50 12.66 -30.17
CA ASP A 3 3.98 11.53 -30.98
C ASP A 3 3.85 10.20 -30.23
N GLU A 4 2.93 9.35 -30.69
CA GLU A 4 2.74 7.97 -30.20
C GLU A 4 4.03 7.12 -30.31
N ASN A 5 4.95 7.52 -31.19
CA ASN A 5 6.25 6.89 -31.36
C ASN A 5 7.20 7.05 -30.17
N HIS A 6 7.00 8.07 -29.31
CA HIS A 6 7.97 8.34 -28.24
C HIS A 6 7.80 7.41 -27.03
N CYS A 7 6.59 6.88 -26.78
CA CYS A 7 6.33 5.93 -25.69
C CYS A 7 6.87 4.52 -26.01
N SER A 8 6.71 4.08 -27.26
CA SER A 8 7.18 2.76 -27.73
C SER A 8 8.70 2.59 -27.58
N LEU A 9 9.48 3.62 -27.93
CA LEU A 9 10.95 3.58 -27.84
C LEU A 9 11.47 3.44 -26.40
N ARG A 10 10.80 4.05 -25.41
CA ARG A 10 11.21 3.93 -24.00
C ARG A 10 10.89 2.55 -23.43
N LEU A 11 9.73 1.98 -23.78
CA LEU A 11 9.38 0.63 -23.35
C LEU A 11 10.37 -0.40 -23.91
N LYS A 12 10.75 -0.25 -25.18
CA LYS A 12 11.75 -1.11 -25.84
C LYS A 12 13.12 -1.01 -25.18
N GLN A 13 13.58 0.21 -24.86
CA GLN A 13 14.84 0.41 -24.12
C GLN A 13 14.82 -0.17 -22.70
N CYS A 14 13.67 -0.17 -22.03
CA CYS A 14 13.52 -0.81 -20.71
C CYS A 14 13.54 -2.35 -20.82
N ILE A 15 12.87 -2.91 -21.83
CA ILE A 15 12.87 -4.36 -22.09
C ILE A 15 14.28 -4.83 -22.48
N ASP A 16 14.96 -4.10 -23.37
CA ASP A 16 16.32 -4.44 -23.80
C ASP A 16 17.31 -4.36 -22.64
N LYS A 17 17.20 -3.35 -21.75
CA LYS A 17 18.00 -3.30 -20.52
C LYS A 17 17.72 -4.45 -19.57
N PHE A 18 16.46 -4.86 -19.45
CA PHE A 18 16.07 -5.98 -18.59
C PHE A 18 16.61 -7.32 -19.15
N LEU A 19 16.52 -7.52 -20.47
CA LEU A 19 17.03 -8.71 -21.13
C LEU A 19 18.56 -8.77 -21.13
N LEU A 20 19.24 -7.64 -21.38
CA LEU A 20 20.71 -7.57 -21.31
C LEU A 20 21.25 -7.76 -19.88
N SER A 21 20.44 -7.52 -18.84
CA SER A 21 20.83 -7.82 -17.46
C SER A 21 20.73 -9.31 -17.09
N ARG A 22 20.19 -10.17 -17.98
CA ARG A 22 20.14 -11.63 -17.78
C ARG A 22 21.32 -12.38 -18.41
N ASP A 23 22.10 -11.72 -19.28
CA ASP A 23 23.26 -12.31 -19.96
C ASP A 23 24.60 -11.98 -19.27
N GLU A 24 24.60 -11.27 -18.14
CA GLU A 24 25.73 -11.32 -17.22
C GLU A 24 25.87 -12.79 -16.78
N PRO A 25 27.03 -13.43 -17.00
CA PRO A 25 27.22 -14.81 -16.57
C PRO A 25 26.88 -14.86 -15.09
N TYR A 26 25.92 -15.72 -14.75
CA TYR A 26 25.65 -16.08 -13.36
C TYR A 26 26.98 -16.58 -12.79
N GLU A 27 27.77 -15.69 -12.17
CA GLU A 27 28.88 -16.10 -11.33
C GLU A 27 28.26 -17.09 -10.37
N ASN A 28 28.76 -18.32 -10.41
CA ASN A 28 28.25 -19.39 -9.58
C ASN A 28 28.55 -19.01 -8.14
N VAL A 29 27.61 -18.32 -7.48
CA VAL A 29 27.73 -17.80 -6.10
C VAL A 29 27.85 -18.95 -5.09
N ASN A 30 27.76 -20.20 -5.56
CA ASN A 30 27.90 -21.41 -4.77
C ASN A 30 29.30 -22.05 -4.87
N ASP A 31 30.36 -21.31 -5.22
CA ASP A 31 31.72 -21.80 -5.00
C ASP A 31 32.09 -21.66 -3.50
N PRO A 32 32.12 -22.76 -2.71
CA PRO A 32 32.39 -22.70 -1.27
C PRO A 32 33.82 -22.26 -0.94
N THR A 33 34.68 -22.08 -1.94
CA THR A 33 36.09 -21.69 -1.74
C THR A 33 36.31 -20.17 -1.78
N MET A 34 35.36 -19.39 -2.29
CA MET A 34 35.48 -17.93 -2.30
C MET A 34 35.18 -17.35 -0.91
N LYS A 35 36.24 -16.99 -0.17
CA LYS A 35 36.13 -16.20 1.06
C LYS A 35 35.58 -14.81 0.71
N ILE A 36 34.26 -14.66 0.84
CA ILE A 36 33.59 -13.36 0.77
C ILE A 36 34.20 -12.48 1.87
N SER A 37 34.64 -11.28 1.50
CA SER A 37 35.17 -10.36 2.50
C SER A 37 34.06 -9.97 3.48
N LYS A 38 34.39 -9.81 4.77
CA LYS A 38 33.42 -9.33 5.80
C LYS A 38 32.70 -8.04 5.40
N GLN A 39 33.33 -7.22 4.55
CA GLN A 39 32.73 -6.01 4.00
C GLN A 39 31.63 -6.32 2.97
N LYS A 40 31.84 -7.30 2.08
CA LYS A 40 30.85 -7.74 1.09
C LYS A 40 29.67 -8.47 1.76
N GLU A 41 29.91 -9.26 2.81
CA GLU A 41 28.84 -9.86 3.64
C GLU A 41 27.94 -8.80 4.28
N ARG A 42 28.53 -7.78 4.92
CA ARG A 42 27.75 -6.67 5.51
C ARG A 42 26.95 -5.90 4.47
N GLN A 43 27.47 -5.73 3.26
CA GLN A 43 26.75 -5.06 2.17
C GLN A 43 25.59 -5.89 1.63
N LEU A 44 25.76 -7.22 1.51
CA LEU A 44 24.69 -8.13 1.09
C LEU A 44 23.58 -8.18 2.14
N ALA A 45 23.93 -8.34 3.43
CA ALA A 45 22.96 -8.32 4.52
C ALA A 45 22.20 -6.99 4.61
N ALA A 46 22.87 -5.86 4.38
CA ALA A 46 22.21 -4.54 4.34
C ALA A 46 21.27 -4.39 3.14
N LYS A 47 21.66 -4.90 1.96
CA LYS A 47 20.78 -4.91 0.77
C LYS A 47 19.59 -5.84 0.95
N GLU A 48 19.79 -7.01 1.54
CA GLU A 48 18.72 -7.95 1.84
C GLU A 48 17.75 -7.37 2.86
N ALA A 49 18.26 -6.78 3.95
CA ALA A 49 17.44 -6.05 4.93
C ALA A 49 16.72 -4.84 4.32
N GLN A 50 17.33 -4.17 3.34
CA GLN A 50 16.69 -3.06 2.64
C GLN A 50 15.61 -3.54 1.67
N ASN A 51 15.82 -4.68 1.02
CA ASN A 51 14.86 -5.29 0.10
C ASN A 51 13.70 -5.98 0.84
N SER A 52 13.91 -6.41 2.09
CA SER A 52 12.87 -7.03 2.93
C SER A 52 12.11 -6.05 3.83
N ARG A 53 12.53 -4.78 3.88
CA ARG A 53 11.81 -3.74 4.65
C ARG A 53 10.40 -3.55 4.09
N GLY A 54 9.41 -3.94 4.90
CA GLY A 54 7.99 -3.82 4.56
C GLY A 54 7.46 -4.95 3.66
N ILE A 55 8.23 -6.00 3.43
CA ILE A 55 7.77 -7.23 2.77
C ILE A 55 7.79 -8.35 3.81
N GLU A 56 6.64 -8.95 4.05
CA GLU A 56 6.50 -10.09 4.94
C GLU A 56 5.91 -11.27 4.15
N CYS A 57 6.50 -12.45 4.31
CA CYS A 57 5.99 -13.68 3.74
C CYS A 57 5.44 -14.54 4.87
N ARG A 58 4.13 -14.78 4.87
CA ARG A 58 3.46 -15.67 5.81
C ARG A 58 2.79 -16.80 5.06
N ARG A 59 2.84 -18.00 5.61
CA ARG A 59 1.93 -19.08 5.20
C ARG A 59 0.61 -18.82 5.91
N SER A 60 -0.37 -18.33 5.17
CA SER A 60 -1.69 -17.96 5.68
C SER A 60 -2.74 -18.37 4.67
N ASP A 61 -3.91 -18.78 5.15
CA ASP A 61 -5.10 -18.90 4.32
C ASP A 61 -5.81 -17.53 4.21
N LEU A 62 -6.85 -17.44 3.38
CA LEU A 62 -7.58 -16.19 3.18
C LEU A 62 -8.21 -15.67 4.48
N ALA A 63 -8.77 -16.57 5.30
CA ALA A 63 -9.42 -16.20 6.56
C ALA A 63 -8.43 -15.53 7.52
N ASN A 64 -7.26 -16.13 7.70
CA ASN A 64 -6.20 -15.62 8.55
C ASN A 64 -5.57 -14.36 7.94
N ALA A 65 -5.45 -14.25 6.62
CA ALA A 65 -4.97 -13.02 5.97
C ALA A 65 -5.92 -11.83 6.18
N VAL A 66 -7.23 -12.07 6.10
CA VAL A 66 -8.26 -11.06 6.42
C VAL A 66 -8.18 -10.67 7.90
N TYR A 67 -8.11 -11.65 8.78
CA TYR A 67 -7.98 -11.40 10.21
C TYR A 67 -6.70 -10.62 10.55
N ASP A 68 -5.57 -10.97 9.94
CA ASP A 68 -4.29 -10.26 10.11
C ASP A 68 -4.38 -8.81 9.64
N ALA A 69 -5.00 -8.57 8.49
CA ALA A 69 -5.21 -7.21 7.97
C ALA A 69 -6.04 -6.34 8.93
N LEU A 70 -7.03 -6.95 9.61
CA LEU A 70 -7.90 -6.27 10.57
C LEU A 70 -7.25 -6.16 11.97
N SER A 71 -6.47 -7.16 12.39
CA SER A 71 -5.87 -7.24 13.73
C SER A 71 -4.53 -6.52 13.87
N TYR A 72 -3.77 -6.35 12.78
CA TYR A 72 -2.55 -5.53 12.77
C TYR A 72 -2.78 -4.12 13.34
N LYS A 73 -4.01 -3.62 13.14
CA LYS A 73 -4.47 -2.33 13.64
C LYS A 73 -4.88 -2.34 15.12
N MET A 74 -5.52 -3.41 15.58
CA MET A 74 -5.96 -3.57 16.98
C MET A 74 -4.77 -3.45 17.96
N LYS A 75 -3.62 -4.02 17.61
CA LYS A 75 -2.41 -3.93 18.44
C LYS A 75 -1.77 -2.54 18.49
N SER A 76 -2.11 -1.65 17.56
CA SER A 76 -1.59 -0.28 17.56
C SER A 76 -2.37 0.68 18.47
N GLU A 77 -3.56 0.27 18.92
CA GLU A 77 -4.48 1.10 19.72
C GLU A 77 -4.70 0.54 21.14
N GLU A 78 -3.92 -0.46 21.57
CA GLU A 78 -4.01 -1.07 22.93
C GLU A 78 -3.71 -0.08 24.08
N GLU A 79 -3.28 1.14 23.80
CA GLU A 79 -3.29 2.24 24.78
C GLU A 79 -4.66 2.96 24.78
N GLY A 80 -5.72 2.24 25.16
CA GLY A 80 -6.86 2.83 25.86
C GLY A 80 -8.00 3.41 25.03
N ASN A 81 -8.47 2.74 23.97
CA ASN A 81 -9.72 3.14 23.32
C ASN A 81 -10.66 1.95 23.06
N ASP A 82 -11.92 2.08 23.49
CA ASP A 82 -12.97 1.11 23.21
C ASP A 82 -13.11 0.92 21.70
N MET A 83 -13.08 -0.34 21.28
CA MET A 83 -13.21 -0.78 19.89
C MET A 83 -14.46 -0.16 19.26
N GLN A 84 -14.30 0.89 18.46
CA GLN A 84 -15.42 1.46 17.70
C GLN A 84 -15.85 0.46 16.64
N ASP A 85 -16.92 -0.28 16.94
CA ASP A 85 -17.57 -1.22 16.04
C ASP A 85 -17.82 -0.61 14.66
N GLY A 86 -17.45 -1.32 13.60
CA GLY A 86 -17.83 -0.97 12.23
C GLY A 86 -16.99 0.10 11.53
N SER A 87 -15.71 0.23 11.86
CA SER A 87 -14.77 1.07 11.13
C SER A 87 -14.32 0.46 9.78
N ALA A 88 -14.33 -0.88 9.65
CA ALA A 88 -13.87 -1.58 8.45
C ALA A 88 -14.95 -1.70 7.37
N ILE A 89 -14.58 -1.36 6.14
CA ILE A 89 -15.38 -1.49 4.93
C ILE A 89 -14.65 -2.47 4.00
N MET A 90 -15.25 -3.63 3.79
CA MET A 90 -14.75 -4.70 2.96
C MET A 90 -15.44 -4.64 1.60
N VAL A 91 -14.66 -4.53 0.53
CA VAL A 91 -15.15 -4.30 -0.83
C VAL A 91 -14.65 -5.42 -1.72
N GLU A 92 -15.53 -6.26 -2.24
CA GLU A 92 -15.23 -7.19 -3.31
C GLU A 92 -15.46 -6.51 -4.66
N LEU A 93 -14.44 -6.49 -5.53
CA LEU A 93 -14.64 -6.04 -6.90
C LEU A 93 -15.15 -7.17 -7.77
N HIS A 94 -16.37 -7.00 -8.28
CA HIS A 94 -17.04 -8.01 -9.09
C HIS A 94 -17.93 -7.35 -10.16
N PRO A 95 -18.00 -7.90 -11.38
CA PRO A 95 -18.80 -7.33 -12.48
C PRO A 95 -20.28 -7.18 -12.14
N ASP A 96 -20.85 -8.16 -11.44
CA ASP A 96 -22.26 -8.14 -10.99
C ASP A 96 -22.52 -7.30 -9.73
N GLY A 97 -21.52 -6.53 -9.25
CA GLY A 97 -21.65 -5.67 -8.08
C GLY A 97 -22.44 -4.38 -8.34
N GLU A 98 -22.74 -3.64 -7.28
CA GLU A 98 -23.32 -2.30 -7.41
C GLU A 98 -22.31 -1.34 -8.09
N PRO A 99 -22.73 -0.39 -8.95
CA PRO A 99 -21.80 0.56 -9.54
C PRO A 99 -21.03 1.35 -8.49
N VAL A 100 -19.71 1.47 -8.66
CA VAL A 100 -18.80 2.11 -7.69
C VAL A 100 -19.20 3.55 -7.36
N ASP A 101 -19.71 4.31 -8.32
CA ASP A 101 -20.17 5.68 -8.09
C ASP A 101 -21.34 5.73 -7.11
N SER A 102 -22.31 4.81 -7.25
CA SER A 102 -23.47 4.71 -6.37
C SER A 102 -23.06 4.28 -4.96
N PHE A 103 -22.15 3.31 -4.86
CA PHE A 103 -21.55 2.88 -3.60
C PHE A 103 -20.85 4.02 -2.87
N LEU A 104 -19.95 4.74 -3.54
CA LEU A 104 -19.18 5.82 -2.94
C LEU A 104 -20.04 7.04 -2.58
N GLN A 105 -21.06 7.36 -3.39
CA GLN A 105 -22.02 8.41 -3.05
C GLN A 105 -22.83 8.05 -1.80
N ARG A 106 -23.24 6.79 -1.66
CA ARG A 106 -23.95 6.30 -0.46
C ARG A 106 -23.06 6.40 0.78
N LEU A 107 -21.82 5.90 0.71
CA LEU A 107 -20.85 6.03 1.80
C LEU A 107 -20.61 7.49 2.18
N ARG A 108 -20.44 8.37 1.19
CA ARG A 108 -20.22 9.80 1.44
C ARG A 108 -21.40 10.43 2.19
N LYS A 109 -22.64 10.08 1.83
CA LYS A 109 -23.84 10.56 2.53
C LYS A 109 -23.91 10.04 3.95
N GLU A 110 -23.66 8.75 4.16
CA GLU A 110 -23.62 8.15 5.50
C GLU A 110 -22.57 8.82 6.40
N TRP A 111 -21.43 9.22 5.83
CA TRP A 111 -20.38 9.90 6.58
C TRP A 111 -20.64 11.38 6.81
N SER A 112 -21.43 12.01 5.93
CA SER A 112 -21.76 13.44 6.02
C SER A 112 -23.03 13.69 6.84
N GLY A 113 -23.94 12.71 6.90
CA GLY A 113 -25.26 12.78 7.54
C GLY A 113 -25.30 12.22 8.96
N GLY A 114 -24.17 12.20 9.67
CA GLY A 114 -24.17 12.01 11.12
C GLY A 114 -24.76 13.26 11.78
N ASP A 115 -26.08 13.34 11.83
CA ASP A 115 -26.88 14.48 12.33
C ASP A 115 -26.79 14.69 13.86
N GLY A 116 -25.67 14.37 14.49
CA GLY A 116 -25.44 14.51 15.93
C GLY A 116 -24.40 15.58 16.21
N GLU A 117 -24.85 16.71 16.73
CA GLU A 117 -24.05 17.74 17.40
C GLU A 117 -23.29 17.11 18.58
N GLY A 118 -22.15 16.47 18.31
CA GLY A 118 -21.43 15.72 19.34
C GLY A 118 -20.27 14.90 18.78
N ASP A 119 -19.12 15.55 18.72
CA ASP A 119 -17.78 15.00 18.52
C ASP A 119 -17.31 14.77 17.07
N THR A 120 -16.52 15.73 16.58
CA THR A 120 -15.86 15.80 15.27
C THR A 120 -14.70 14.80 15.11
N THR A 121 -14.66 13.73 15.88
CA THR A 121 -13.69 12.66 15.71
C THR A 121 -14.14 11.79 14.54
N SER A 122 -13.92 12.30 13.32
CA SER A 122 -14.11 11.58 12.06
C SER A 122 -13.39 10.23 12.14
N SER A 123 -14.13 9.19 12.52
CA SER A 123 -13.58 7.85 12.71
C SER A 123 -12.99 7.43 11.38
N ARG A 124 -11.66 7.24 11.32
CA ARG A 124 -11.00 6.79 10.09
C ARG A 124 -11.62 5.46 9.69
N LYS A 125 -12.25 5.43 8.52
CA LYS A 125 -12.79 4.19 7.95
C LYS A 125 -11.67 3.51 7.17
N GLU A 126 -11.59 2.20 7.31
CA GLU A 126 -10.60 1.38 6.64
C GLU A 126 -11.22 0.65 5.46
N PHE A 127 -10.51 0.61 4.34
CA PHE A 127 -10.94 -0.13 3.17
C PHE A 127 -10.05 -1.36 2.98
N LEU A 128 -10.69 -2.52 2.96
CA LEU A 128 -10.07 -3.76 2.51
C LEU A 128 -10.72 -4.10 1.17
N VAL A 129 -9.94 -4.05 0.09
CA VAL A 129 -10.43 -4.33 -1.27
C VAL A 129 -9.94 -5.71 -1.69
N PHE A 130 -10.88 -6.57 -2.05
CA PHE A 130 -10.64 -7.93 -2.52
C PHE A 130 -10.68 -7.97 -4.03
N LEU A 131 -9.62 -8.53 -4.61
CA LEU A 131 -9.41 -8.64 -6.05
C LEU A 131 -9.10 -10.10 -6.37
N GLY A 132 -9.86 -10.66 -7.30
CA GLY A 132 -9.54 -11.96 -7.88
C GLY A 132 -8.36 -11.84 -8.85
N ASP A 133 -7.80 -12.99 -9.21
CA ASP A 133 -6.84 -13.09 -10.30
C ASP A 133 -7.56 -13.07 -11.66
N ASP A 134 -6.97 -13.67 -12.70
CA ASP A 134 -7.58 -13.78 -14.02
C ASP A 134 -8.88 -14.61 -14.04
N LYS A 135 -9.12 -15.43 -13.01
CA LYS A 135 -10.32 -16.26 -12.87
C LYS A 135 -11.37 -15.64 -11.95
N GLY A 136 -11.00 -14.62 -11.17
CA GLY A 136 -11.87 -14.02 -10.17
C GLY A 136 -11.74 -14.67 -8.80
N LEU A 137 -12.62 -14.28 -7.87
CA LEU A 137 -12.78 -15.00 -6.59
C LEU A 137 -13.82 -16.10 -6.74
N GLU A 138 -13.59 -17.23 -6.06
CA GLU A 138 -14.57 -18.30 -5.96
C GLU A 138 -15.72 -17.92 -5.02
N ASN A 139 -16.88 -18.57 -5.17
CA ASN A 139 -18.05 -18.28 -4.34
C ASN A 139 -17.80 -18.60 -2.87
N GLU A 140 -16.99 -19.63 -2.59
CA GLU A 140 -16.53 -19.97 -1.24
C GLU A 140 -15.77 -18.82 -0.61
N ASP A 141 -14.85 -18.19 -1.35
CA ASP A 141 -14.05 -17.06 -0.88
C ASP A 141 -14.91 -15.82 -0.62
N SER A 142 -15.83 -15.49 -1.54
CA SER A 142 -16.79 -14.39 -1.33
C SER A 142 -17.64 -14.60 -0.08
N SER A 143 -18.11 -15.83 0.16
CA SER A 143 -18.90 -16.19 1.34
C SER A 143 -18.07 -16.05 2.63
N LEU A 144 -16.81 -16.48 2.59
CA LEU A 144 -15.85 -16.34 3.69
C LEU A 144 -15.61 -14.85 4.01
N ILE A 145 -15.38 -14.01 3.01
CA ILE A 145 -15.15 -12.57 3.19
C ILE A 145 -16.38 -11.91 3.86
N GLN A 146 -17.58 -12.26 3.42
CA GLN A 146 -18.83 -11.76 4.00
C GLN A 146 -19.01 -12.22 5.46
N GLU A 147 -18.69 -13.48 5.76
CA GLU A 147 -18.72 -14.02 7.12
C GLU A 147 -17.72 -13.26 8.03
N MET A 148 -16.50 -13.03 7.53
CA MET A 148 -15.46 -12.31 8.27
C MET A 148 -15.85 -10.84 8.52
N ALA A 149 -16.45 -10.17 7.54
CA ALA A 149 -17.00 -8.83 7.72
C ALA A 149 -18.00 -8.79 8.88
N SER A 150 -18.89 -9.78 8.94
CA SER A 150 -19.90 -9.88 10.00
C SER A 150 -19.26 -10.11 11.38
N LYS A 151 -18.22 -10.95 11.46
CA LYS A 151 -17.48 -11.22 12.71
C LYS A 151 -16.82 -9.98 13.29
N VAL A 152 -16.27 -9.10 12.44
CA VAL A 152 -15.61 -7.86 12.89
C VAL A 152 -16.57 -6.67 12.95
N ARG A 153 -17.89 -6.91 12.84
CA ARG A 153 -18.92 -5.86 12.73
C ARG A 153 -18.64 -4.87 11.60
N GLY A 154 -17.85 -5.28 10.61
CA GLY A 154 -17.55 -4.54 9.40
C GLY A 154 -18.69 -4.63 8.39
N ARG A 155 -18.54 -3.90 7.29
CA ARG A 155 -19.53 -3.88 6.21
C ARG A 155 -18.93 -4.49 4.96
N TYR A 156 -19.64 -5.45 4.37
CA TYR A 156 -19.25 -6.08 3.12
C TYR A 156 -20.06 -5.51 1.95
N HIS A 157 -19.38 -5.19 0.86
CA HIS A 157 -19.96 -4.62 -0.35
C HIS A 157 -19.39 -5.29 -1.59
N LYS A 158 -20.26 -5.63 -2.53
CA LYS A 158 -19.89 -6.15 -3.85
C LYS A 158 -20.05 -5.03 -4.87
N VAL A 159 -18.96 -4.61 -5.50
CA VAL A 159 -18.88 -3.37 -6.27
C VAL A 159 -18.31 -3.60 -7.67
N ALA A 160 -18.93 -2.99 -8.68
CA ALA A 160 -18.48 -2.99 -10.07
C ALA A 160 -17.80 -1.66 -10.43
N LEU A 161 -16.58 -1.73 -10.99
CA LEU A 161 -15.85 -0.54 -11.47
C LEU A 161 -16.33 -0.04 -12.85
N GLY A 162 -17.11 -0.83 -13.57
CA GLY A 162 -17.58 -0.50 -14.92
C GLY A 162 -18.08 -1.75 -15.66
N SER A 163 -18.41 -1.59 -16.94
CA SER A 163 -18.92 -2.67 -17.79
C SER A 163 -17.84 -3.56 -18.42
N SER A 164 -16.58 -3.14 -18.35
CA SER A 164 -15.44 -3.85 -18.95
C SER A 164 -14.66 -4.64 -17.90
N MET A 165 -14.16 -5.81 -18.27
CA MET A 165 -13.18 -6.52 -17.45
C MET A 165 -11.86 -5.74 -17.41
N LEU A 166 -11.29 -5.60 -16.21
CA LEU A 166 -10.03 -4.91 -15.96
C LEU A 166 -9.04 -5.87 -15.33
N LEU A 167 -7.75 -5.67 -15.62
CA LEU A 167 -6.69 -6.34 -14.88
C LEU A 167 -6.71 -5.89 -13.42
N ALA A 168 -6.37 -6.79 -12.48
CA ALA A 168 -6.31 -6.47 -11.05
C ALA A 168 -5.45 -5.22 -10.75
N SER A 169 -4.34 -5.05 -11.48
CA SER A 169 -3.49 -3.85 -11.38
C SER A 169 -4.21 -2.56 -11.75
N HIS A 170 -5.08 -2.57 -12.77
CA HIS A 170 -5.89 -1.42 -13.15
C HIS A 170 -6.98 -1.14 -12.13
N CYS A 171 -7.61 -2.19 -11.59
CA CYS A 171 -8.60 -2.07 -10.53
C CYS A 171 -8.05 -1.34 -9.30
N ILE A 172 -6.82 -1.67 -8.88
CA ILE A 172 -6.14 -0.99 -7.77
C ILE A 172 -6.01 0.51 -8.03
N VAL A 173 -5.55 0.89 -9.22
CA VAL A 173 -5.35 2.31 -9.58
C VAL A 173 -6.67 3.07 -9.61
N VAL A 174 -7.69 2.50 -10.25
CA VAL A 174 -9.02 3.13 -10.36
C VAL A 174 -9.66 3.27 -8.98
N MET A 175 -9.64 2.23 -8.17
CA MET A 175 -10.24 2.26 -6.84
C MET A 175 -9.57 3.33 -5.95
N ASN A 176 -8.24 3.41 -5.95
CA ASN A 176 -7.52 4.45 -5.21
C ASN A 176 -7.89 5.86 -5.71
N PHE A 177 -7.94 6.07 -7.03
CA PHE A 177 -8.34 7.35 -7.59
C PHE A 177 -9.75 7.78 -7.17
N LEU A 178 -10.71 6.85 -7.19
CA LEU A 178 -12.09 7.11 -6.81
C LEU A 178 -12.22 7.42 -5.30
N LEU A 179 -11.56 6.63 -4.45
CA LEU A 179 -11.51 6.88 -3.00
C LEU A 179 -10.92 8.26 -2.69
N ASP A 180 -9.81 8.63 -3.34
CA ASP A 180 -9.17 9.92 -3.16
C ASP A 180 -10.05 11.09 -3.61
N SER A 181 -10.72 10.93 -4.74
CA SER A 181 -11.55 11.97 -5.34
C SER A 181 -12.87 12.18 -4.61
N MET A 182 -13.48 11.11 -4.10
CA MET A 182 -14.85 11.14 -3.57
C MET A 182 -14.93 11.15 -2.05
N LEU A 183 -14.01 10.47 -1.36
CA LEU A 183 -14.08 10.28 0.09
C LEU A 183 -13.01 11.07 0.83
N HIS A 184 -11.76 11.06 0.36
CA HIS A 184 -10.67 11.73 1.07
C HIS A 184 -10.60 13.24 0.84
N ALA A 185 -11.47 13.79 -0.04
CA ALA A 185 -11.46 15.19 -0.45
C ALA A 185 -10.03 15.68 -0.78
N CYS A 186 -9.19 14.78 -1.32
CA CYS A 186 -7.83 15.11 -1.65
C CYS A 186 -7.89 16.26 -2.68
N PRO A 187 -7.22 17.40 -2.46
CA PRO A 187 -7.35 18.53 -3.35
C PRO A 187 -6.97 18.12 -4.77
N GLN A 188 -7.95 18.00 -5.68
CA GLN A 188 -7.72 17.76 -7.11
C GLN A 188 -6.72 18.78 -7.68
N ARG A 189 -6.66 19.96 -7.05
CA ARG A 189 -5.70 21.06 -7.27
C ARG A 189 -4.22 20.71 -7.07
N LEU A 190 -3.87 19.50 -6.61
CA LEU A 190 -2.51 18.99 -6.76
C LEU A 190 -2.13 18.79 -8.24
N TRP A 191 -3.12 18.64 -9.13
CA TRP A 191 -2.95 18.34 -10.55
C TRP A 191 -3.44 19.46 -11.47
N ASP A 192 -4.30 20.37 -10.99
CA ASP A 192 -4.90 21.46 -11.79
C ASP A 192 -3.97 22.67 -12.06
N GLY A 193 -2.73 22.64 -11.57
CA GLY A 193 -1.73 23.67 -11.84
C GLY A 193 -0.89 23.34 -13.09
N PRO A 194 -0.33 24.34 -13.81
CA PRO A 194 0.66 24.08 -14.85
C PRO A 194 1.76 23.19 -14.26
N GLY A 195 2.06 22.06 -14.91
CA GLY A 195 2.86 20.95 -14.35
C GLY A 195 4.17 21.35 -13.65
N LYS A 196 4.73 22.51 -14.00
CA LYS A 196 5.88 23.13 -13.34
C LYS A 196 5.69 23.38 -11.83
N LEU A 197 4.49 23.76 -11.37
CA LEU A 197 4.22 24.02 -9.94
C LEU A 197 4.12 22.72 -9.13
N VAL A 198 3.49 21.70 -9.71
CA VAL A 198 3.38 20.35 -9.15
C VAL A 198 4.76 19.71 -9.05
N GLU A 199 5.57 19.82 -10.11
CA GLU A 199 6.93 19.31 -10.15
C GLU A 199 7.84 20.02 -9.16
N LYS A 200 7.69 21.33 -8.97
CA LYS A 200 8.42 22.10 -7.94
C LYS A 200 8.07 21.62 -6.53
N ARG A 201 6.79 21.46 -6.20
CA ARG A 201 6.36 20.91 -4.90
C ARG A 201 6.87 19.48 -4.70
N ARG A 202 6.78 18.61 -5.70
CA ARG A 202 7.30 17.24 -5.66
C ARG A 202 8.82 17.21 -5.39
N LYS A 203 9.59 18.02 -6.11
CA LYS A 203 11.04 18.16 -5.90
C LYS A 203 11.37 18.66 -4.50
N GLN A 204 10.60 19.60 -3.97
CA GLN A 204 10.78 20.14 -2.63
C GLN A 204 10.49 19.10 -1.53
N THR A 205 9.41 18.33 -1.67
CA THR A 205 9.07 17.23 -0.74
C THR A 205 10.11 16.11 -0.79
N GLN A 206 10.59 15.73 -1.99
CA GLN A 206 11.67 14.75 -2.14
C GLN A 206 13.00 15.23 -1.54
N ALA A 207 13.35 16.50 -1.73
CA ALA A 207 14.56 17.09 -1.14
C ALA A 207 14.51 17.08 0.40
N ARG A 208 13.35 17.38 0.99
CA ARG A 208 13.13 17.29 2.45
C ARG A 208 13.30 15.85 2.94
N ARG A 209 12.69 14.86 2.28
CA ARG A 209 12.85 13.43 2.64
C ARG A 209 14.31 12.98 2.55
N LYS A 210 15.04 13.39 1.51
CA LYS A 210 16.48 13.11 1.37
C LYS A 210 17.31 13.76 2.49
N LYS A 211 16.96 14.98 2.92
CA LYS A 211 17.62 15.65 4.05
C LYS A 211 17.38 14.88 5.35
N HIS A 212 16.14 14.48 5.63
CA HIS A 212 15.80 13.69 6.80
C HIS A 212 16.46 12.30 6.82
N GLN A 213 16.59 11.63 5.67
CA GLN A 213 17.34 10.37 5.58
C GLN A 213 18.83 10.54 5.85
N LYS A 214 19.44 11.65 5.41
CA LYS A 214 20.85 11.94 5.70
C LYS A 214 21.10 12.31 7.15
N THR A 215 20.13 12.97 7.81
CA THR A 215 20.24 13.34 9.23
C THR A 215 19.82 12.22 10.18
N GLY A 216 18.91 11.32 9.76
CA GLY A 216 18.46 10.18 10.56
C GLY A 216 19.55 9.13 10.81
N THR A 217 20.54 9.02 9.91
CA THR A 217 21.72 8.17 10.12
C THR A 217 22.77 8.75 11.07
N ALA A 218 22.58 9.97 11.60
CA ALA A 218 23.49 10.60 12.54
C ALA A 218 23.04 10.51 14.01
N SER A 219 21.82 10.04 14.30
CA SER A 219 21.24 10.09 15.65
C SER A 219 21.42 8.84 16.51
N GLU A 220 22.08 7.78 16.02
CA GLU A 220 22.31 6.53 16.78
C GLU A 220 23.76 6.38 17.31
N ARG A 221 24.50 7.48 17.48
CA ARG A 221 25.82 7.47 18.15
C ARG A 221 25.93 8.52 19.25
N CYS A 222 25.16 8.33 20.30
CA CYS A 222 25.48 8.84 21.63
C CYS A 222 25.42 7.66 22.62
N THR A 223 26.37 6.73 22.49
CA THR A 223 26.76 5.90 23.64
C THR A 223 27.59 6.79 24.56
N ASP A 224 27.04 7.14 25.72
CA ASP A 224 27.74 7.80 26.82
C ASP A 224 28.90 6.91 27.30
N PRO A 225 30.17 7.33 27.17
CA PRO A 225 31.30 6.61 27.73
C PRO A 225 31.68 7.26 29.06
N ASN A 226 30.81 7.16 30.08
CA ASN A 226 31.19 7.54 31.44
C ASN A 226 30.30 6.91 32.50
N MET A 227 30.41 5.58 32.64
CA MET A 227 29.96 4.85 33.83
C MET A 227 31.02 3.80 34.16
N LEU A 228 32.15 4.25 34.72
CA LEU A 228 33.11 3.38 35.43
C LEU A 228 34.14 4.25 36.18
N LYS A 229 33.70 4.80 37.31
CA LYS A 229 34.53 4.99 38.49
C LYS A 229 33.64 4.77 39.70
N ASP A 230 33.79 3.65 40.38
CA ASP A 230 34.41 3.62 41.71
C ASP A 230 34.61 2.17 42.19
N PRO A 231 35.64 1.91 43.03
CA PRO A 231 35.87 0.62 43.68
C PRO A 231 34.91 0.33 44.84
#